data_AF-G4SZ79-F1
#
_entry.id   AF-G4SZ79-F1
#
_cell.length_a   1.000
_cell.length_b   1.000
_cell.length_c   1.000
_cell.angle_alpha   90.00
_cell.angle_beta   90.00
_cell.angle_gamma   90.00
#
_symmetry.space_group_name_H-M   'P 1'
#
loop_
_entity.id
_entity.type
_entity.pdbx_description
1 polymer ?
#
loop_
_entity_poly.entity_id
_entity_poly.type
_entity_poly.pdbx_seq_one_letter_code
_entity_poly.pdbx_strand_id
1 'polypeptide(L)'
;MSLSEKTAKIIIALKHNLVATFVGLLFSIAIIKLIGAYLSSNIDDGKWEQFKVDHDCQPFINDSGNQRLSWQCDDGKIYYRWRQQR
;
A
#
# COMPACT_ATOMS: atom_id res chain seq x y z
N MET A 1 32.57 -41.74 13.23
CA MET A 1 31.94 -40.41 13.08
C MET A 1 32.22 -39.63 14.35
N SER A 2 33.03 -38.57 14.28
CA SER A 2 33.60 -37.91 15.47
C SER A 2 32.59 -36.96 16.13
N LEU A 3 32.80 -36.66 17.42
CA LEU A 3 31.94 -35.73 18.17
C LEU A 3 31.89 -34.34 17.50
N SER A 4 33.02 -33.88 16.94
CA SER A 4 33.17 -32.64 16.18
C SER A 4 32.26 -32.55 14.95
N GLU A 5 32.10 -33.67 14.24
CA GLU A 5 31.24 -33.77 13.05
C GLU A 5 29.75 -33.61 13.39
N LYS A 6 29.33 -34.10 14.57
CA LYS A 6 27.96 -33.99 15.05
C LYS A 6 27.63 -32.57 15.51
N THR A 7 28.56 -31.90 16.21
CA THR A 7 28.39 -30.49 16.64
C THR A 7 28.30 -29.54 15.46
N ALA A 8 29.13 -29.72 14.43
CA ALA A 8 29.10 -28.90 13.22
C ALA A 8 27.74 -28.97 12.50
N LYS A 9 27.18 -30.19 12.36
CA LYS A 9 25.86 -30.39 11.73
C LYS A 9 24.73 -29.72 12.51
N ILE A 10 24.75 -29.80 13.85
CA ILE A 10 23.76 -29.15 14.71
C ILE A 10 23.83 -27.63 14.58
N ILE A 11 25.03 -27.05 14.59
CA ILE A 11 25.22 -25.59 14.47
C ILE A 11 24.74 -25.07 13.10
N ILE A 12 25.02 -25.80 12.02
CA ILE A 12 24.57 -25.43 10.67
C ILE A 12 23.04 -25.50 10.57
N ALA A 13 22.43 -26.56 11.10
CA ALA A 13 20.97 -26.70 11.13
C ALA A 13 20.29 -25.58 11.95
N LEU A 14 20.86 -25.24 13.12
CA LEU A 14 20.35 -24.16 13.97
C LEU A 14 20.45 -22.80 13.27
N LYS A 15 21.57 -22.52 12.59
CA LYS A 15 21.76 -21.29 11.80
C LYS A 15 20.78 -21.19 10.64
N HIS A 16 20.55 -22.27 9.90
CA HIS A 16 19.59 -22.27 8.80
C HIS A 16 18.17 -21.97 9.28
N ASN A 17 17.74 -22.59 10.39
CA ASN A 17 16.42 -22.32 10.97
C ASN A 17 16.30 -20.86 11.42
N LEU A 18 17.32 -20.31 12.08
CA LEU A 18 17.34 -18.90 12.48
C LEU A 18 17.24 -17.95 11.29
N VAL A 19 18.05 -18.17 10.25
CA VAL A 19 18.03 -17.33 9.05
C VAL A 19 16.68 -17.41 8.35
N ALA A 20 16.13 -18.62 8.19
CA ALA A 20 14.80 -18.81 7.60
C ALA A 20 13.69 -18.11 8.40
N THR A 21 13.75 -18.18 9.73
CA THR A 21 12.81 -17.47 10.61
C THR A 21 12.92 -15.95 10.45
N PHE A 22 14.13 -15.39 10.42
CA PHE A 22 14.31 -13.95 10.23
C PHE A 22 13.82 -13.47 8.86
N VAL A 23 14.14 -14.22 7.79
CA VAL A 23 13.64 -13.91 6.45
C VAL A 23 12.11 -13.97 6.41
N GLY A 24 11.52 -15.03 6.99
CA GLY A 24 10.07 -15.16 7.10
C GLY A 24 9.44 -13.97 7.83
N LEU A 25 10.01 -13.57 8.97
CA LEU A 25 9.52 -12.46 9.76
C LEU A 25 9.58 -11.12 9.00
N LEU A 26 10.69 -10.85 8.30
CA LEU A 26 10.82 -9.65 7.46
C LEU A 26 9.78 -9.62 6.34
N PHE A 27 9.56 -10.76 5.67
CA PHE A 27 8.51 -10.88 4.65
C PHE A 27 7.11 -10.68 5.25
N SER A 28 6.83 -11.24 6.41
CA SER A 28 5.54 -11.04 7.10
C SER A 28 5.30 -9.56 7.42
N ILE A 29 6.32 -8.85 7.91
CA ILE A 29 6.23 -7.40 8.18
C ILE A 29 5.92 -6.62 6.90
N ALA A 30 6.60 -6.94 5.79
CA ALA A 30 6.37 -6.30 4.50
C ALA A 30 4.93 -6.52 4.01
N ILE A 31 4.41 -7.76 4.13
CA ILE A 31 3.03 -8.09 3.75
C ILE A 31 2.02 -7.30 4.59
N ILE A 32 2.21 -7.22 5.91
CA ILE A 32 1.33 -6.46 6.81
C ILE A 32 1.32 -4.98 6.42
N LYS A 33 2.49 -4.39 6.14
CA LYS A 33 2.58 -3.00 5.67
C LYS A 33 1.86 -2.78 4.34
N LEU A 34 1.98 -3.72 3.41
CA LEU A 34 1.31 -3.66 2.11
C LEU A 34 -0.22 -3.71 2.26
N ILE A 35 -0.72 -4.62 3.10
CA ILE A 35 -2.16 -4.72 3.41
C ILE A 35 -2.66 -3.41 4.03
N GLY A 36 -1.93 -2.85 5.01
CA GLY A 36 -2.29 -1.58 5.63
C GLY A 36 -2.35 -0.42 4.63
N ALA A 37 -1.38 -0.31 3.72
CA ALA A 37 -1.37 0.70 2.67
C ALA A 37 -2.54 0.54 1.70
N TYR A 38 -2.85 -0.71 1.30
CA TYR A 38 -4.00 -1.01 0.44
C TYR A 38 -5.33 -0.62 1.10
N LEU A 39 -5.54 -1.01 2.37
CA LEU A 39 -6.75 -0.65 3.10
C LEU A 39 -6.89 0.87 3.28
N SER A 40 -5.80 1.57 3.62
CA SER A 40 -5.82 3.03 3.74
C SER A 40 -6.20 3.70 2.41
N SER A 41 -5.58 3.28 1.30
CA SER A 41 -5.90 3.80 -0.02
C SER A 41 -7.36 3.57 -0.40
N ASN A 42 -7.90 2.38 -0.13
CA ASN A 42 -9.30 2.06 -0.40
C ASN A 42 -10.27 2.90 0.47
N ILE A 43 -9.92 3.13 1.73
CA ILE A 43 -10.72 3.98 2.63
C ILE A 43 -10.74 5.43 2.10
N ASP A 44 -9.61 5.93 1.63
CA ASP A 44 -9.52 7.27 1.05
C ASP A 44 -10.27 7.38 -0.28
N ASP A 45 -10.21 6.35 -1.14
CA ASP A 45 -11.04 6.29 -2.36
C ASP A 45 -12.54 6.28 -1.99
N GLY A 46 -12.96 5.54 -0.96
CA GLY A 46 -14.36 5.54 -0.50
C GLY A 46 -14.84 6.90 0.01
N LYS A 47 -13.99 7.62 0.76
CA LYS A 47 -14.28 8.99 1.22
C LYS A 47 -14.34 9.98 0.05
N TRP A 48 -13.50 9.78 -0.98
CA TRP A 48 -13.53 10.61 -2.17
C TRP A 48 -14.81 10.43 -2.98
N GLU A 49 -15.27 9.18 -3.15
CA GLU A 49 -16.55 8.92 -3.81
C GLU A 49 -17.71 9.56 -3.05
N GLN A 50 -17.70 9.50 -1.72
CA GLN A 50 -18.71 10.15 -0.90
C GLN A 50 -18.65 11.68 -0.98
N PHE A 51 -17.45 12.28 -0.90
CA PHE A 51 -17.24 13.72 -1.08
C PHE A 51 -17.82 14.23 -2.40
N LYS A 52 -17.63 13.49 -3.51
CA LYS A 52 -18.18 13.87 -4.81
C LYS A 52 -19.71 13.91 -4.82
N VAL A 53 -20.35 12.98 -4.12
CA VAL A 53 -21.81 12.93 -3.99
C VAL A 53 -22.30 14.08 -3.09
N ASP A 54 -21.63 14.31 -1.97
CA ASP A 54 -22.02 15.35 -1.00
C ASP A 54 -21.88 16.78 -1.55
N HIS A 55 -21.05 16.97 -2.59
CA HIS A 55 -20.73 18.27 -3.20
C HIS A 55 -21.13 18.38 -4.70
N ASP A 56 -22.03 17.50 -5.18
CA ASP A 56 -22.54 17.49 -6.57
C ASP A 56 -21.43 17.60 -7.64
N CYS A 57 -20.31 16.92 -7.42
CA CYS A 57 -19.12 17.07 -8.24
C CYS A 57 -19.28 16.42 -9.63
N GLN A 58 -19.10 17.21 -10.69
CA GLN A 58 -19.16 16.79 -12.09
C GLN A 58 -17.76 16.68 -12.71
N PRO A 59 -17.52 15.72 -13.62
CA PRO A 59 -16.25 15.64 -14.35
C PRO A 59 -15.94 16.94 -15.09
N PHE A 60 -14.77 17.53 -14.81
CA PHE A 60 -14.29 18.73 -15.48
C PHE A 60 -13.36 18.33 -16.63
N ILE A 61 -13.75 18.66 -17.86
CA ILE A 61 -12.94 18.45 -19.08
C ILE A 61 -12.50 19.83 -19.57
N ASN A 62 -11.19 20.08 -19.62
CA ASN A 62 -10.67 21.30 -20.22
C ASN A 62 -10.50 21.15 -21.74
N ASP A 63 -10.50 22.29 -22.45
CA ASP A 63 -10.36 22.35 -23.92
C ASP A 63 -9.06 21.73 -24.45
N SER A 64 -8.11 21.44 -23.57
CA SER A 64 -6.86 20.75 -23.91
C SER A 64 -7.02 19.23 -24.07
N GLY A 65 -8.24 18.68 -23.94
CA GLY A 65 -8.56 17.28 -24.22
C GLY A 65 -7.91 16.27 -23.26
N ASN A 66 -7.27 16.74 -22.20
CA ASN A 66 -6.64 15.88 -21.20
C ASN A 66 -7.72 15.47 -20.19
N GLN A 67 -8.24 14.25 -20.31
CA GLN A 67 -9.17 13.60 -19.37
C GLN A 67 -8.52 13.31 -18.00
N ARG A 68 -7.84 14.29 -17.40
CA ARG A 68 -7.02 14.07 -16.22
C ARG A 68 -7.81 14.36 -14.96
N LEU A 69 -8.74 13.45 -14.64
CA LEU A 69 -9.23 13.16 -13.28
C LEU A 69 -9.45 14.44 -12.45
N SER A 70 -10.21 15.37 -12.99
CA SER A 70 -10.65 16.60 -12.33
C SER A 70 -12.15 16.63 -12.22
N TRP A 71 -12.65 17.12 -11.09
CA TRP A 71 -14.07 17.30 -10.84
C TRP A 71 -14.33 18.74 -10.40
N GLN A 72 -15.34 19.37 -10.99
CA GLN A 72 -15.86 20.65 -10.54
C GLN A 72 -17.05 20.40 -9.62
N CYS A 73 -17.01 20.95 -8.42
CA CYS A 73 -18.04 20.76 -7.40
C CYS A 73 -18.95 21.99 -7.26
N ASP A 74 -19.99 21.86 -6.45
CA ASP A 74 -21.00 22.90 -6.15
C ASP A 74 -20.40 24.23 -5.65
N ASP A 75 -19.25 24.16 -5.00
CA ASP A 75 -18.48 25.32 -4.53
C ASP A 75 -17.73 26.06 -5.65
N GLY A 76 -17.85 25.59 -6.90
CA GLY A 76 -17.20 26.15 -8.07
C GLY A 76 -15.71 25.86 -8.17
N LYS A 77 -15.13 25.10 -7.23
CA LYS A 77 -13.71 24.73 -7.25
C LYS A 77 -13.48 23.44 -8.04
N ILE A 78 -12.25 23.27 -8.52
CA ILE A 78 -11.80 22.08 -9.24
C ILE A 78 -10.90 21.24 -8.33
N TYR A 79 -11.30 19.99 -8.13
CA TYR A 79 -10.61 19.00 -7.32
C TYR A 79 -9.92 17.96 -8.22
N TYR A 80 -8.76 17.47 -7.80
CA TYR A 80 -7.96 16.49 -8.55
C TYR A 80 -7.69 15.25 -7.69
N ARG A 81 -7.92 14.06 -8.25
CA ARG A 81 -7.73 12.77 -7.53
C ARG A 81 -6.37 12.64 -6.85
N TRP A 82 -5.29 13.03 -7.52
CA TRP A 82 -3.92 12.74 -7.08
C TRP A 82 -3.30 13.79 -6.14
N ARG A 83 -3.95 14.95 -5.92
CA ARG A 83 -3.37 16.03 -5.10
C ARG A 83 -3.84 16.05 -3.64
N GLN A 84 -4.83 15.23 -3.28
CA GLN A 84 -5.30 15.13 -1.88
C GLN A 84 -4.63 13.99 -1.08
N GLN A 85 -3.72 13.21 -1.68
CA GLN A 85 -2.91 12.21 -0.97
C GLN A 85 -1.61 12.77 -0.34
N ARG A 86 -1.54 14.06 -0.02
CA ARG A 86 -0.38 14.66 0.66
C ARG A 86 -0.73 15.21 2.04
#